data_AF-A0A1E5QCY9-F1
#
_entry.id   AF-A0A1E5QCY9-F1
#
_cell.length_a   1.000
_cell.length_b   1.000
_cell.length_c   1.000
_cell.angle_alpha   90.00
_cell.angle_beta   90.00
_cell.angle_gamma   90.00
#
_symmetry.space_group_name_H-M   'P 1'
#
loop_
_entity.id
_entity.type
_entity.pdbx_description
1 polymer ?
#
loop_
_entity_poly.entity_id
_entity_poly.type
_entity_poly.pdbx_seq_one_letter_code
_entity_poly.pdbx_strand_id
1 'polypeptide(L)'
;MGRTTGERQKLLEELREIARQRGGSCLSNEYVNSSYKLLFKCKHGHQFESCRDYLKAGNWCPFCAGRGRSIKDLQDIASKFGGHCLSNQFLGMNIKHLWRCAEGHQWEAIPQNIKTLGRWCPVCGRAKSAKNRRRHTLQDMQNLARSFGGVCLSSQFESVIKKLTWQCSEGHIWEAEPHHIKNGGWCPVCAQKNRAEKRKTHTLEEMQAFATNKDGRCISSEFVNVKARLLWECAKGHQWMANADNIINGGKWCPVCSGNQLKTLEDMQEIALRRGGKCLSTVYEGINKKLLWECQEGHRWETIPSVIIRGGWCTTCSAGLGERICREFFEQLFEHPFKKARPNWLRNSEGHQMELDGYSQTLKIAFEHQGTQHYKNIEFFNSSKNKFIKTQNNDQDKRDLCKKNGIVLIEVPSILEILKIENTKSFIRHELLKNGICLPPNFNDKQVDLNAVYSPNKLEELQTIALERGGRLLSEKYLGIFEHLEWECAKGHRFQAAPNNVKNSGSWCPRCLGRGKNIQEMHSVAVARGGKCLSKKYINSITPLLWECQQGHKWNARPSNVLFGTWCPICAKKNRPLSRRKSIEQMPPNTSR
;
A
#
# COMPACT_ATOMS: atom_id res chain seq x y z
N MET A 1 19.91 -7.89 22.18
CA MET A 1 20.23 -9.08 23.01
C MET A 1 18.94 -9.83 23.28
N GLY A 2 18.81 -11.06 22.77
CA GLY A 2 17.65 -11.90 23.03
C GLY A 2 17.75 -12.51 24.43
N ARG A 3 16.67 -12.40 25.22
CA ARG A 3 16.61 -13.01 26.56
C ARG A 3 16.55 -14.54 26.43
N THR A 4 17.25 -15.23 27.31
CA THR A 4 17.28 -16.70 27.38
C THR A 4 15.91 -17.27 27.76
N THR A 5 15.65 -18.55 27.48
CA THR A 5 14.37 -19.22 27.80
C THR A 5 14.02 -19.12 29.29
N GLY A 6 15.02 -19.20 30.18
CA GLY A 6 14.84 -19.02 31.63
C GLY A 6 14.45 -17.58 32.02
N GLU A 7 15.01 -16.57 31.36
CA GLU A 7 14.63 -15.17 31.60
C GLU A 7 13.21 -14.86 31.12
N ARG A 8 12.77 -15.48 30.01
CA ARG A 8 11.40 -15.33 29.50
C ARG A 8 10.36 -15.93 30.45
N GLN A 9 10.68 -17.08 31.04
CA GLN A 9 9.81 -17.71 32.04
C GLN A 9 9.67 -16.85 33.30
N LYS A 10 10.78 -16.26 33.79
CA LYS A 10 10.75 -15.34 34.93
C LYS A 10 9.90 -14.09 34.68
N LEU A 11 9.88 -13.58 33.44
CA LEU A 11 9.06 -12.43 33.04
C LEU A 11 7.58 -12.77 32.85
N LEU A 12 7.26 -13.98 32.40
CA LEU A 12 5.88 -14.47 32.36
C LEU A 12 5.31 -14.55 33.78
N GLU A 13 6.12 -15.01 34.74
CA GLU A 13 5.73 -15.09 36.15
C GLU A 13 5.55 -13.70 36.78
N GLU A 14 6.41 -12.72 36.44
CA GLU A 14 6.20 -11.31 36.80
C GLU A 14 4.84 -10.78 36.32
N LEU A 15 4.42 -11.14 35.10
CA LEU A 15 3.15 -10.69 34.51
C LEU A 15 1.94 -11.42 35.10
N ARG A 16 2.08 -12.68 35.50
CA ARG A 16 1.08 -13.42 36.28
C ARG A 16 0.86 -12.77 37.64
N GLU A 17 1.93 -12.34 38.30
CA GLU A 17 1.81 -11.65 39.59
C GLU A 17 1.15 -10.27 39.44
N ILE A 18 1.50 -9.49 38.41
CA ILE A 18 0.81 -8.22 38.09
C ILE A 18 -0.69 -8.45 37.86
N ALA A 19 -1.05 -9.55 37.18
CA ALA A 19 -2.45 -9.91 36.98
C ALA A 19 -3.15 -10.22 38.30
N ARG A 20 -2.52 -11.01 39.18
CA ARG A 20 -3.04 -11.38 40.50
C ARG A 20 -3.25 -10.16 41.39
N GLN A 21 -2.29 -9.25 41.45
CA GLN A 21 -2.37 -7.99 42.20
C GLN A 21 -3.51 -7.08 41.71
N ARG A 22 -3.85 -7.16 40.43
CA ARG A 22 -4.97 -6.39 39.82
C ARG A 22 -6.29 -7.16 39.82
N GLY A 23 -6.37 -8.22 40.63
CA GLY A 23 -7.55 -9.05 40.78
C GLY A 23 -7.89 -9.79 39.49
N GLY A 24 -6.93 -10.44 38.85
CA GLY A 24 -7.17 -11.25 37.65
C GLY A 24 -6.12 -12.33 37.45
N SER A 25 -6.15 -12.99 36.30
CA SER A 25 -5.22 -14.06 35.95
C SER A 25 -4.68 -13.90 34.53
N CYS A 26 -3.45 -14.36 34.30
CA CYS A 26 -2.90 -14.54 32.96
C CYS A 26 -3.27 -15.96 32.48
N LEU A 27 -3.86 -16.06 31.29
CA LEU A 27 -4.28 -17.32 30.67
C LEU A 27 -3.25 -17.83 29.64
N SER A 28 -2.24 -17.03 29.33
CA SER A 28 -1.17 -17.42 28.41
C SER A 28 -0.06 -18.22 29.11
N ASN A 29 0.49 -19.19 28.39
CA ASN A 29 1.52 -20.12 28.89
C ASN A 29 2.94 -19.78 28.41
N GLU A 30 3.09 -18.86 27.46
CA GLU A 30 4.38 -18.49 26.88
C GLU A 30 4.49 -16.98 26.70
N TYR A 31 5.69 -16.43 26.97
CA TYR A 31 6.02 -15.02 26.76
C TYR A 31 7.21 -14.87 25.81
N VAL A 32 7.00 -14.16 24.70
CA VAL A 32 7.99 -14.01 23.63
C VAL A 32 8.81 -12.72 23.78
N ASN A 33 8.15 -11.57 23.85
CA ASN A 33 8.79 -10.25 23.99
C ASN A 33 7.82 -9.17 24.54
N SER A 34 8.29 -7.94 24.78
CA SER A 34 7.50 -6.90 25.47
C SER A 34 6.29 -6.38 24.70
N SER A 35 6.27 -6.53 23.38
CA SER A 35 5.14 -6.21 22.50
C SER A 35 4.19 -7.39 22.27
N TYR A 36 4.61 -8.60 22.63
CA TYR A 36 3.80 -9.80 22.54
C TYR A 36 2.61 -9.69 23.50
N LYS A 37 1.41 -9.96 22.97
CA LYS A 37 0.19 -9.86 23.74
C LYS A 37 -0.11 -11.19 24.43
N LEU A 38 -0.28 -11.12 25.74
CA LEU A 38 -0.75 -12.21 26.56
C LEU A 38 -2.25 -12.03 26.82
N LEU A 39 -2.95 -13.14 26.97
CA LEU A 39 -4.37 -13.19 27.31
C LEU A 39 -4.54 -13.13 28.83
N PHE A 40 -5.40 -12.23 29.31
CA PHE A 40 -5.70 -12.03 30.73
C PHE A 40 -7.20 -12.11 30.98
N LYS A 41 -7.58 -12.46 32.21
CA LYS A 41 -8.95 -12.42 32.73
C LYS A 41 -9.01 -11.53 33.97
N CYS A 42 -9.86 -10.50 34.01
CA CYS A 42 -10.02 -9.66 35.21
C CYS A 42 -11.06 -10.22 36.20
N LYS A 43 -11.17 -9.61 37.40
CA LYS A 43 -12.14 -9.98 38.46
C LYS A 43 -13.60 -9.95 38.02
N HIS A 44 -13.93 -9.11 37.04
CA HIS A 44 -15.26 -9.02 36.46
C HIS A 44 -15.48 -10.04 35.33
N GLY A 45 -14.54 -10.97 35.11
CA GLY A 45 -14.66 -12.04 34.14
C GLY A 45 -14.25 -11.67 32.71
N HIS A 46 -13.93 -10.41 32.40
CA HIS A 46 -13.52 -9.98 31.06
C HIS A 46 -12.18 -10.61 30.66
N GLN A 47 -12.17 -11.28 29.51
CA GLN A 47 -10.94 -11.73 28.87
C GLN A 47 -10.44 -10.66 27.89
N PHE A 48 -9.15 -10.33 27.95
CA PHE A 48 -8.55 -9.29 27.12
C PHE A 48 -7.08 -9.57 26.85
N GLU A 49 -6.61 -9.15 25.68
CA GLU A 49 -5.19 -9.21 25.33
C GLU A 49 -4.47 -7.93 25.76
N SER A 50 -3.29 -8.07 26.34
CA SER A 50 -2.44 -6.94 26.70
C SER A 50 -0.95 -7.31 26.63
N CYS A 51 -0.08 -6.33 26.43
CA CYS A 51 1.37 -6.54 26.43
C CYS A 51 2.02 -6.01 27.70
N ARG A 52 3.25 -6.46 27.99
CA ARG A 52 3.99 -6.13 29.22
C ARG A 52 4.13 -4.62 29.44
N ASP A 53 4.47 -3.86 28.41
CA ASP A 53 4.72 -2.42 28.55
C ASP A 53 3.42 -1.66 28.86
N TYR A 54 2.29 -2.09 28.30
CA TYR A 54 0.98 -1.52 28.58
C TYR A 54 0.52 -1.80 30.02
N LEU A 55 0.79 -3.01 30.51
CA LEU A 55 0.51 -3.40 31.90
C LEU A 55 1.38 -2.63 32.90
N LYS A 56 2.68 -2.49 32.62
CA LYS A 56 3.60 -1.71 33.47
C LYS A 56 3.27 -0.22 33.50
N ALA A 57 2.69 0.32 32.44
CA ALA A 57 2.17 1.69 32.40
C ALA A 57 0.87 1.91 33.21
N GLY A 58 0.42 0.93 33.99
CA GLY A 58 -0.75 1.05 34.87
C GLY A 58 -2.08 0.68 34.24
N ASN A 59 -2.12 0.38 32.93
CA ASN A 59 -3.35 -0.03 32.26
C ASN A 59 -3.65 -1.51 32.54
N TRP A 60 -4.92 -1.83 32.79
CA TRP A 60 -5.35 -3.20 33.07
C TRP A 60 -6.43 -3.65 32.08
N CYS A 61 -7.68 -3.74 32.52
CA CYS A 61 -8.79 -4.24 31.73
C CYS A 61 -9.46 -3.09 30.94
N PRO A 62 -9.43 -3.10 29.59
CA PRO A 62 -10.06 -2.05 28.79
C PRO A 62 -11.59 -2.06 28.91
N PHE A 63 -12.18 -3.19 29.28
CA PHE A 63 -13.62 -3.33 29.54
C PHE A 63 -14.03 -2.63 30.84
N CYS A 64 -13.28 -2.83 31.92
CA CYS A 64 -13.50 -2.10 33.18
C CYS A 64 -13.23 -0.60 33.04
N ALA A 65 -12.36 -0.22 32.10
CA ALA A 65 -12.08 1.17 31.76
C ALA A 65 -13.08 1.77 30.73
N GLY A 66 -14.16 1.05 30.37
CA GLY A 66 -15.21 1.53 29.46
C GLY A 66 -14.82 1.65 27.98
N ARG A 67 -13.72 1.01 27.56
CA ARG A 67 -13.14 1.12 26.19
C ARG A 67 -13.15 -0.19 25.38
N GLY A 68 -13.55 -1.33 25.98
CA GLY A 68 -13.54 -2.65 25.34
C GLY A 68 -14.88 -3.02 24.69
N ARG A 69 -14.86 -3.75 23.57
CA ARG A 69 -16.03 -4.38 22.95
C ARG A 69 -16.03 -5.88 23.24
N SER A 70 -17.18 -6.41 23.59
CA SER A 70 -17.41 -7.72 24.19
C SER A 70 -18.44 -8.52 23.42
N ILE A 71 -18.67 -9.76 23.84
CA ILE A 71 -19.76 -10.58 23.30
C ILE A 71 -21.13 -9.94 23.56
N LYS A 72 -21.25 -9.13 24.63
CA LYS A 72 -22.45 -8.36 24.95
C LYS A 72 -22.79 -7.35 23.86
N ASP A 73 -21.78 -6.73 23.24
CA ASP A 73 -22.01 -5.82 22.11
C ASP A 73 -22.59 -6.55 20.89
N LEU A 74 -22.19 -7.80 20.65
CA LEU A 74 -22.78 -8.62 19.58
C LEU A 74 -24.20 -9.05 19.93
N GLN A 75 -24.44 -9.40 21.20
CA GLN A 75 -25.78 -9.70 21.69
C GLN A 75 -26.69 -8.47 21.55
N ASP A 76 -26.21 -7.28 21.88
CA ASP A 76 -26.96 -6.03 21.73
C ASP A 76 -27.25 -5.70 20.26
N ILE A 77 -26.29 -5.95 19.35
CA ILE A 77 -26.53 -5.86 17.90
C ILE A 77 -27.64 -6.84 17.49
N ALA A 78 -27.58 -8.08 17.96
CA ALA A 78 -28.58 -9.09 17.61
C ALA A 78 -29.97 -8.72 18.14
N SER A 79 -30.06 -8.26 19.39
CA SER A 79 -31.31 -7.83 20.04
C SER A 79 -31.97 -6.68 19.28
N LYS A 80 -31.20 -5.72 18.75
CA LYS A 80 -31.74 -4.63 17.92
C LYS A 80 -32.48 -5.11 16.66
N PHE A 81 -32.12 -6.28 16.15
CA PHE A 81 -32.77 -6.90 14.99
C PHE A 81 -33.69 -8.08 15.39
N GLY A 82 -34.04 -8.19 16.68
CA GLY A 82 -34.91 -9.24 17.20
C GLY A 82 -34.31 -10.64 17.07
N GLY A 83 -33.01 -10.79 17.27
CA GLY A 83 -32.34 -12.09 17.25
C GLY A 83 -31.22 -12.22 18.27
N HIS A 84 -30.43 -13.28 18.13
CA HIS A 84 -29.42 -13.70 19.10
C HIS A 84 -28.06 -13.89 18.43
N CYS A 85 -26.99 -13.50 19.11
CA CYS A 85 -25.64 -13.95 18.78
C CYS A 85 -25.40 -15.31 19.45
N LEU A 86 -25.07 -16.34 18.67
CA LEU A 86 -24.78 -17.69 19.15
C LEU A 86 -23.29 -17.92 19.39
N SER A 87 -22.42 -17.01 18.96
CA SER A 87 -21.00 -17.09 19.28
C SER A 87 -20.77 -16.91 20.79
N ASN A 88 -19.94 -17.77 21.36
CA ASN A 88 -19.61 -17.75 22.80
C ASN A 88 -18.50 -16.76 23.15
N GLN A 89 -17.76 -16.27 22.15
CA GLN A 89 -16.62 -15.37 22.31
C GLN A 89 -16.66 -14.25 21.26
N PHE A 90 -16.11 -13.09 21.63
CA PHE A 90 -15.94 -11.96 20.73
C PHE A 90 -14.59 -12.07 20.02
N LEU A 91 -14.61 -12.46 18.75
CA LEU A 91 -13.41 -12.59 17.91
C LEU A 91 -13.06 -11.27 17.20
N GLY A 92 -13.99 -10.32 17.13
CA GLY A 92 -13.78 -8.98 16.57
C GLY A 92 -14.85 -8.55 15.55
N MET A 93 -14.96 -7.25 15.31
CA MET A 93 -16.04 -6.68 14.47
C MET A 93 -15.95 -7.02 12.98
N ASN A 94 -14.77 -7.43 12.50
CA ASN A 94 -14.50 -7.79 11.11
C ASN A 94 -14.34 -9.31 10.91
N ILE A 95 -14.62 -10.10 11.94
CA ILE A 95 -14.58 -11.57 11.89
C ILE A 95 -16.01 -12.10 11.88
N LYS A 96 -16.25 -13.22 11.18
CA LYS A 96 -17.56 -13.87 11.15
C LYS A 96 -17.94 -14.38 12.55
N HIS A 97 -19.18 -14.13 12.93
CA HIS A 97 -19.82 -14.67 14.14
C HIS A 97 -21.10 -15.40 13.73
N LEU A 98 -21.59 -16.29 14.58
CA LEU A 98 -22.80 -17.07 14.35
C LEU A 98 -24.01 -16.33 14.96
N TRP A 99 -25.07 -16.19 14.18
CA TRP A 99 -26.27 -15.41 14.52
C TRP A 99 -27.52 -16.25 14.33
N ARG A 100 -28.60 -15.91 15.03
CA ARG A 100 -29.93 -16.50 14.89
C ARG A 100 -31.01 -15.41 14.89
N CYS A 101 -31.95 -15.42 13.96
CA CYS A 101 -33.08 -14.47 13.97
C CYS A 101 -34.25 -14.98 14.81
N ALA A 102 -35.28 -14.16 15.04
CA ALA A 102 -36.53 -14.56 15.69
C ALA A 102 -37.17 -15.81 15.07
N GLU A 103 -37.16 -15.91 13.73
CA GLU A 103 -37.69 -17.06 12.97
C GLU A 103 -36.80 -18.33 13.06
N GLY A 104 -35.77 -18.35 13.92
CA GLY A 104 -34.92 -19.53 14.14
C GLY A 104 -33.80 -19.75 13.13
N HIS A 105 -33.76 -19.05 11.99
CA HIS A 105 -32.68 -19.20 11.00
C HIS A 105 -31.32 -18.81 11.58
N GLN A 106 -30.31 -19.65 11.32
CA GLN A 106 -28.92 -19.43 11.75
C GLN A 106 -28.02 -19.11 10.55
N TRP A 107 -27.08 -18.18 10.73
CA TRP A 107 -26.10 -17.85 9.68
C TRP A 107 -24.82 -17.23 10.26
N GLU A 108 -23.74 -17.30 9.48
CA GLU A 108 -22.49 -16.61 9.78
C GLU A 108 -22.40 -15.26 9.08
N ALA A 109 -22.04 -14.21 9.82
CA ALA A 109 -21.83 -12.88 9.25
C ALA A 109 -20.89 -12.02 10.08
N ILE A 110 -20.31 -11.01 9.43
CA ILE A 110 -19.41 -10.02 10.06
C ILE A 110 -20.25 -8.95 10.77
N PRO A 111 -20.04 -8.69 12.08
CA PRO A 111 -20.81 -7.70 12.84
C PRO A 111 -20.84 -6.30 12.23
N GLN A 112 -19.70 -5.83 11.69
CA GLN A 112 -19.61 -4.51 11.06
C GLN A 112 -20.54 -4.38 9.86
N ASN A 113 -20.69 -5.42 9.04
CA ASN A 113 -21.54 -5.42 7.85
C ASN A 113 -23.03 -5.42 8.20
N ILE A 114 -23.42 -6.15 9.26
CA ILE A 114 -24.79 -6.12 9.77
C ILE A 114 -25.16 -4.69 10.20
N LYS A 115 -24.24 -4.02 10.91
CA LYS A 115 -24.45 -2.66 11.42
C LYS A 115 -24.54 -1.62 10.31
N THR A 116 -23.71 -1.72 9.25
CA THR A 116 -23.66 -0.70 8.19
C THR A 116 -24.66 -0.91 7.07
N LEU A 117 -24.93 -2.15 6.67
CA LEU A 117 -25.78 -2.45 5.52
C LEU A 117 -27.26 -2.62 5.89
N GLY A 118 -27.59 -2.74 7.19
CA GLY A 118 -28.96 -2.91 7.67
C GLY A 118 -29.62 -4.24 7.27
N ARG A 119 -28.86 -5.19 6.70
CA ARG A 119 -29.34 -6.52 6.32
C ARG A 119 -29.07 -7.50 7.46
N TRP A 120 -30.15 -8.04 8.03
CA TRP A 120 -30.10 -8.92 9.19
C TRP A 120 -30.04 -10.40 8.78
N CYS A 121 -31.20 -11.04 8.55
CA CYS A 121 -31.28 -12.45 8.20
C CYS A 121 -31.41 -12.63 6.68
N PRO A 122 -30.56 -13.45 6.03
CA PRO A 122 -30.61 -13.67 4.58
C PRO A 122 -31.86 -14.46 4.15
N VAL A 123 -32.41 -15.31 5.01
CA VAL A 123 -33.63 -16.08 4.71
C VAL A 123 -34.86 -15.17 4.82
N CYS A 124 -35.04 -14.50 5.97
CA CYS A 124 -36.14 -13.55 6.15
C CYS A 124 -36.06 -12.38 5.16
N GLY A 125 -34.87 -11.89 4.84
CA GLY A 125 -34.65 -10.85 3.85
C GLY A 125 -35.09 -11.27 2.46
N ARG A 126 -34.72 -12.49 2.01
CA ARG A 126 -35.18 -13.04 0.74
C ARG A 126 -36.70 -13.26 0.71
N ALA A 127 -37.29 -13.77 1.79
CA ALA A 127 -38.74 -13.94 1.89
C ALA A 127 -39.49 -12.60 1.84
N LYS A 128 -39.00 -11.56 2.53
CA LYS A 128 -39.54 -10.19 2.46
C LYS A 128 -39.40 -9.60 1.06
N SER A 129 -38.24 -9.74 0.42
CA SER A 129 -38.03 -9.29 -0.97
C SER A 129 -38.90 -10.04 -1.97
N ALA A 130 -39.15 -11.33 -1.76
CA ALA A 130 -40.06 -12.13 -2.59
C ALA A 130 -41.52 -11.68 -2.42
N LYS A 131 -41.97 -11.38 -1.20
CA LYS A 131 -43.30 -10.82 -0.92
C LYS A 131 -43.49 -9.40 -1.49
N ASN A 132 -42.44 -8.57 -1.47
CA ASN A 132 -42.45 -7.21 -2.01
C ASN A 132 -42.12 -7.12 -3.51
N ARG A 133 -41.96 -8.24 -4.20
CA ARG A 133 -41.70 -8.25 -5.64
C ARG A 133 -43.01 -7.91 -6.36
N ARG A 134 -43.24 -6.63 -6.66
CA ARG A 134 -44.35 -6.22 -7.52
C ARG A 134 -44.26 -7.00 -8.83
N ARG A 135 -45.23 -7.85 -9.08
CA ARG A 135 -45.38 -8.50 -10.39
C ARG A 135 -45.95 -7.46 -11.33
N HIS A 136 -45.24 -7.23 -12.43
CA HIS A 136 -45.76 -6.39 -13.50
C HIS A 136 -47.03 -7.03 -14.05
N THR A 137 -48.03 -6.20 -14.32
CA THR A 137 -49.30 -6.59 -14.92
C THR A 137 -49.31 -6.22 -16.39
N LEU A 138 -50.23 -6.81 -17.17
CA LEU A 138 -50.46 -6.35 -18.54
C LEU A 138 -50.82 -4.85 -18.58
N GLN A 139 -51.54 -4.36 -17.57
CA GLN A 139 -51.88 -2.94 -17.43
C GLN A 139 -50.63 -2.06 -17.30
N ASP A 140 -49.59 -2.52 -16.60
CA ASP A 140 -48.31 -1.82 -16.52
C ASP A 140 -47.63 -1.72 -17.87
N MET A 141 -47.72 -2.78 -18.70
CA MET A 141 -47.14 -2.79 -20.05
C MET A 141 -47.90 -1.85 -20.99
N GLN A 142 -49.23 -1.81 -20.88
CA GLN A 142 -50.06 -0.86 -21.63
C GLN A 142 -49.79 0.60 -21.22
N ASN A 143 -49.61 0.86 -19.92
CA ASN A 143 -49.22 2.19 -19.42
C ASN A 143 -47.82 2.59 -19.93
N LEU A 144 -46.88 1.64 -19.93
CA LEU A 144 -45.55 1.85 -20.49
C LEU A 144 -45.62 2.19 -21.98
N ALA A 145 -46.43 1.48 -22.75
CA ALA A 145 -46.62 1.80 -24.17
C ALA A 145 -47.16 3.22 -24.38
N ARG A 146 -48.15 3.62 -23.57
CA ARG A 146 -48.72 4.98 -23.60
C ARG A 146 -47.70 6.06 -23.27
N SER A 147 -46.77 5.82 -22.36
CA SER A 147 -45.71 6.78 -22.04
C SER A 147 -44.75 7.07 -23.21
N PHE A 148 -44.65 6.18 -24.18
CA PHE A 148 -43.91 6.38 -25.43
C PHE A 148 -44.82 6.76 -26.62
N GLY A 149 -46.08 7.13 -26.34
CA GLY A 149 -47.03 7.57 -27.37
C GLY A 149 -47.56 6.44 -28.25
N GLY A 150 -47.60 5.19 -27.77
CA GLY A 150 -48.17 4.09 -28.52
C GLY A 150 -48.94 3.09 -27.65
N VAL A 151 -49.16 1.88 -28.18
CA VAL A 151 -50.02 0.86 -27.56
C VAL A 151 -49.33 -0.51 -27.49
N CYS A 152 -49.66 -1.27 -26.45
CA CYS A 152 -49.29 -2.68 -26.35
C CYS A 152 -50.45 -3.51 -26.89
N LEU A 153 -50.21 -4.26 -27.97
CA LEU A 153 -51.22 -5.06 -28.67
C LEU A 153 -51.38 -6.47 -28.09
N SER A 154 -50.42 -6.93 -27.28
CA SER A 154 -50.54 -8.23 -26.61
C SER A 154 -51.70 -8.24 -25.63
N SER A 155 -52.57 -9.25 -25.73
CA SER A 155 -53.72 -9.45 -24.84
C SER A 155 -53.36 -10.19 -23.55
N GLN A 156 -52.16 -10.75 -23.45
CA GLN A 156 -51.68 -11.50 -22.30
C GLN A 156 -50.25 -11.09 -21.93
N PHE A 157 -49.96 -11.05 -20.62
CA PHE A 157 -48.63 -10.81 -20.08
C PHE A 157 -48.23 -11.94 -19.14
N GLU A 158 -47.32 -12.79 -19.60
CA GLU A 158 -46.84 -13.91 -18.80
C GLU A 158 -45.62 -13.54 -17.94
N SER A 159 -44.62 -12.87 -18.52
CA SER A 159 -43.39 -12.48 -17.81
C SER A 159 -42.59 -11.40 -18.56
N VAL A 160 -41.68 -10.74 -17.84
CA VAL A 160 -40.84 -9.65 -18.37
C VAL A 160 -39.78 -10.08 -19.40
N ILE A 161 -39.59 -11.38 -19.57
CA ILE A 161 -38.64 -11.97 -20.54
C ILE A 161 -39.34 -12.43 -21.83
N LYS A 162 -40.67 -12.56 -21.82
CA LYS A 162 -41.41 -12.87 -23.05
C LYS A 162 -41.63 -11.59 -23.85
N LYS A 163 -41.49 -11.70 -25.17
CA LYS A 163 -41.76 -10.59 -26.09
C LYS A 163 -43.25 -10.27 -26.07
N LEU A 164 -43.54 -8.98 -26.11
CA LEU A 164 -44.87 -8.45 -26.37
C LEU A 164 -44.86 -7.73 -27.71
N THR A 165 -46.05 -7.56 -28.27
CA THR A 165 -46.29 -6.85 -29.52
C THR A 165 -46.66 -5.40 -29.19
N TRP A 166 -45.90 -4.46 -29.74
CA TRP A 166 -46.03 -3.02 -29.49
C TRP A 166 -46.34 -2.30 -30.79
N GLN A 167 -47.00 -1.15 -30.69
CA GLN A 167 -47.27 -0.27 -31.80
C GLN A 167 -46.98 1.18 -31.41
N CYS A 168 -46.30 1.95 -32.27
CA CYS A 168 -46.01 3.37 -32.03
C CYS A 168 -47.12 4.29 -32.58
N SER A 169 -47.03 5.60 -32.31
CA SER A 169 -47.94 6.62 -32.87
C SER A 169 -48.02 6.60 -34.40
N GLU A 170 -46.91 6.31 -35.08
CA GLU A 170 -46.84 6.20 -36.55
C GLU A 170 -47.43 4.88 -37.09
N GLY A 171 -47.98 4.03 -36.23
CA GLY A 171 -48.64 2.78 -36.62
C GLY A 171 -47.73 1.57 -36.83
N HIS A 172 -46.40 1.70 -36.77
CA HIS A 172 -45.47 0.56 -36.89
C HIS A 172 -45.64 -0.45 -35.75
N ILE A 173 -45.67 -1.74 -36.10
CA ILE A 173 -45.83 -2.85 -35.15
C ILE A 173 -44.53 -3.65 -35.05
N TRP A 174 -44.09 -3.98 -33.83
CA TRP A 174 -42.91 -4.82 -33.60
C TRP A 174 -43.02 -5.64 -32.32
N GLU A 175 -42.19 -6.69 -32.23
CA GLU A 175 -42.05 -7.50 -31.02
C GLU A 175 -40.79 -7.15 -30.24
N ALA A 176 -40.94 -6.90 -28.93
CA ALA A 176 -39.81 -6.63 -28.04
C ALA A 176 -40.12 -7.07 -26.60
N GLU A 177 -39.08 -7.37 -25.85
CA GLU A 177 -39.22 -7.64 -24.42
C GLU A 177 -39.47 -6.34 -23.63
N PRO A 178 -40.35 -6.36 -22.61
CA PRO A 178 -40.65 -5.19 -21.78
C PRO A 178 -39.45 -4.46 -21.19
N HIS A 179 -38.39 -5.19 -20.84
CA HIS A 179 -37.19 -4.59 -20.27
C HIS A 179 -36.47 -3.66 -21.28
N HIS A 180 -36.54 -3.97 -22.58
CA HIS A 180 -35.96 -3.16 -23.65
C HIS A 180 -36.70 -1.83 -23.78
N ILE A 181 -38.04 -1.91 -23.74
CA ILE A 181 -38.94 -0.74 -23.74
C ILE A 181 -38.67 0.16 -22.54
N LYS A 182 -38.61 -0.43 -21.34
CA LYS A 182 -38.34 0.29 -20.10
C LYS A 182 -36.99 1.01 -20.11
N ASN A 183 -35.99 0.47 -20.80
CA ASN A 183 -34.66 1.06 -20.92
C ASN A 183 -34.53 2.08 -22.06
N GLY A 184 -35.64 2.49 -22.68
CA GLY A 184 -35.67 3.56 -23.68
C GLY A 184 -35.62 3.11 -25.14
N GLY A 185 -35.60 1.80 -25.42
CA GLY A 185 -35.73 1.29 -26.79
C GLY A 185 -37.21 1.23 -27.20
N TRP A 186 -37.62 1.98 -28.22
CA TRP A 186 -39.03 2.04 -28.63
C TRP A 186 -39.26 1.44 -30.02
N CYS A 187 -39.67 2.24 -31.01
CA CYS A 187 -39.93 1.78 -32.37
C CYS A 187 -38.64 1.70 -33.20
N PRO A 188 -38.25 0.51 -33.72
CA PRO A 188 -37.04 0.36 -34.52
C PRO A 188 -37.11 1.11 -35.85
N VAL A 189 -38.29 1.18 -36.47
CA VAL A 189 -38.49 1.88 -37.75
C VAL A 189 -38.35 3.39 -37.58
N CYS A 190 -39.04 3.98 -36.59
CA CYS A 190 -38.90 5.40 -36.28
C CYS A 190 -37.47 5.73 -35.81
N ALA A 191 -36.83 4.85 -35.04
CA ALA A 191 -35.44 5.04 -34.62
C ALA A 191 -34.48 5.01 -35.82
N GLN A 192 -34.71 4.15 -36.81
CA GLN A 192 -33.91 4.08 -38.03
C GLN A 192 -34.09 5.33 -38.90
N LYS A 193 -35.34 5.79 -39.09
CA LYS A 193 -35.65 7.03 -39.83
C LYS A 193 -34.99 8.25 -39.16
N ASN A 194 -35.16 8.40 -37.84
CA ASN A 194 -34.49 9.46 -37.07
C ASN A 194 -32.96 9.38 -37.14
N ARG A 195 -32.38 8.18 -37.15
CA ARG A 195 -30.91 8.00 -37.32
C ARG A 195 -30.46 8.37 -38.73
N ALA A 196 -31.24 8.08 -39.75
CA ALA A 196 -30.96 8.46 -41.13
C ALA A 196 -31.04 9.99 -41.32
N GLU A 197 -32.08 10.63 -40.78
CA GLU A 197 -32.25 12.09 -40.82
C GLU A 197 -31.17 12.84 -40.02
N LYS A 198 -30.70 12.28 -38.89
CA LYS A 198 -29.59 12.85 -38.10
C LYS A 198 -28.20 12.49 -38.63
N ARG A 199 -28.09 11.68 -39.69
CA ARG A 199 -26.80 11.26 -40.24
C ARG A 199 -26.15 12.45 -40.96
N LYS A 200 -25.30 13.19 -40.24
CA LYS A 200 -24.49 14.25 -40.83
C LYS A 200 -23.62 13.67 -41.94
N THR A 201 -23.78 14.18 -43.16
CA THR A 201 -22.88 13.94 -44.27
C THR A 201 -21.67 14.83 -44.08
N HIS A 202 -20.53 14.22 -43.78
CA HIS A 202 -19.28 14.96 -43.69
C HIS A 202 -18.70 15.22 -45.08
N THR A 203 -18.02 16.34 -45.27
CA THR A 203 -17.31 16.65 -46.51
C THR A 203 -15.79 16.69 -46.31
N LEU A 204 -15.02 16.68 -47.40
CA LEU A 204 -13.57 16.79 -47.32
C LEU A 204 -13.13 18.13 -46.73
N GLU A 205 -13.84 19.21 -47.06
CA GLU A 205 -13.60 20.56 -46.57
C GLU A 205 -13.77 20.63 -45.05
N GLU A 206 -14.74 19.90 -44.48
CA GLU A 206 -14.89 19.79 -43.03
C GLU A 206 -13.70 19.07 -42.38
N MET A 207 -13.14 18.04 -43.03
CA MET A 207 -11.96 17.34 -42.52
C MET A 207 -10.72 18.25 -42.54
N GLN A 208 -10.56 19.03 -43.62
CA GLN A 208 -9.49 20.01 -43.76
C GLN A 208 -9.63 21.13 -42.72
N ALA A 209 -10.83 21.68 -42.53
CA ALA A 209 -11.11 22.70 -41.52
C ALA A 209 -10.86 22.18 -40.10
N PHE A 210 -11.25 20.93 -39.80
CA PHE A 210 -10.95 20.29 -38.51
C PHE A 210 -9.44 20.19 -38.27
N ALA A 211 -8.69 19.79 -39.29
CA ALA A 211 -7.24 19.69 -39.19
C ALA A 211 -6.61 21.06 -38.94
N THR A 212 -7.04 22.09 -39.67
CA THR A 212 -6.58 23.47 -39.49
C THR A 212 -6.85 23.98 -38.07
N ASN A 213 -8.03 23.69 -37.51
CA ASN A 213 -8.37 24.06 -36.13
C ASN A 213 -7.55 23.31 -35.06
N LYS A 214 -6.85 22.24 -35.44
CA LYS A 214 -5.91 21.49 -34.59
C LYS A 214 -4.45 21.84 -34.89
N ASP A 215 -4.22 22.99 -35.54
CA ASP A 215 -2.92 23.44 -36.03
C ASP A 215 -2.23 22.41 -36.94
N GLY A 216 -3.03 21.67 -37.71
CA GLY A 216 -2.56 20.61 -38.60
C GLY A 216 -3.18 20.68 -39.98
N ARG A 217 -2.97 19.64 -40.79
CA ARG A 217 -3.45 19.56 -42.18
C ARG A 217 -3.99 18.17 -42.48
N CYS A 218 -5.10 18.10 -43.21
CA CYS A 218 -5.53 16.88 -43.88
C CYS A 218 -4.91 16.90 -45.28
N ILE A 219 -3.96 15.99 -45.53
CA ILE A 219 -3.20 15.92 -46.79
C ILE A 219 -4.00 15.24 -47.89
N SER A 220 -4.87 14.29 -47.53
CA SER A 220 -5.70 13.58 -48.51
C SER A 220 -6.60 14.53 -49.31
N SER A 221 -6.65 14.33 -50.62
CA SER A 221 -7.46 15.09 -51.58
C SER A 221 -8.83 14.47 -51.87
N GLU A 222 -9.11 13.28 -51.32
CA GLU A 222 -10.36 12.55 -51.54
C GLU A 222 -10.96 12.09 -50.20
N PHE A 223 -12.27 12.23 -50.05
CA PHE A 223 -13.01 11.75 -48.90
C PHE A 223 -14.31 11.06 -49.34
N VAL A 224 -14.35 9.74 -49.14
CA VAL A 224 -15.51 8.93 -49.52
C VAL A 224 -16.52 8.84 -48.37
N ASN A 225 -16.05 8.59 -47.14
CA ASN A 225 -16.90 8.50 -45.94
C ASN A 225 -16.05 8.54 -44.66
N VAL A 226 -16.70 8.68 -43.50
CA VAL A 226 -16.03 8.78 -42.19
C VAL A 226 -15.15 7.57 -41.81
N LYS A 227 -15.36 6.40 -42.42
CA LYS A 227 -14.51 5.22 -42.20
C LYS A 227 -13.27 5.22 -43.10
N ALA A 228 -13.20 6.09 -44.11
CA ALA A 228 -12.05 6.24 -44.98
C ALA A 228 -10.83 6.70 -44.17
N ARG A 229 -9.67 6.12 -44.50
CA ARG A 229 -8.38 6.48 -43.91
C ARG A 229 -7.83 7.68 -44.67
N LEU A 230 -7.70 8.81 -44.00
CA LEU A 230 -7.06 10.01 -44.54
C LEU A 230 -5.66 10.15 -43.97
N LEU A 231 -4.80 10.83 -44.71
CA LEU A 231 -3.46 11.23 -44.29
C LEU A 231 -3.55 12.58 -43.58
N TRP A 232 -3.06 12.64 -42.35
CA TRP A 232 -3.09 13.81 -41.48
C TRP A 232 -1.69 14.24 -41.11
N GLU A 233 -1.49 15.54 -40.89
CA GLU A 233 -0.27 16.16 -40.39
C GLU A 233 -0.59 17.06 -39.20
N CYS A 234 0.24 17.06 -38.17
CA CYS A 234 0.10 17.96 -37.01
C CYS A 234 1.07 19.13 -37.09
N ALA A 235 0.90 20.13 -36.21
CA ALA A 235 1.79 21.30 -36.10
C ALA A 235 3.30 20.98 -36.01
N LYS A 236 3.65 19.81 -35.47
CA LYS A 236 5.04 19.35 -35.34
C LYS A 236 5.56 18.61 -36.59
N GLY A 237 4.79 18.57 -37.68
CA GLY A 237 5.15 17.91 -38.94
C GLY A 237 4.98 16.40 -38.97
N HIS A 238 4.53 15.74 -37.90
CA HIS A 238 4.28 14.30 -37.93
C HIS A 238 3.09 13.97 -38.83
N GLN A 239 3.28 13.03 -39.75
CA GLN A 239 2.23 12.53 -40.65
C GLN A 239 1.74 11.14 -40.22
N TRP A 240 0.43 10.89 -40.28
CA TRP A 240 -0.14 9.57 -39.97
C TRP A 240 -1.45 9.30 -40.69
N MET A 241 -1.74 8.01 -40.93
CA MET A 241 -3.00 7.55 -41.51
C MET A 241 -4.03 7.23 -40.43
N ALA A 242 -5.21 7.84 -40.49
CA ALA A 242 -6.30 7.56 -39.55
C ALA A 242 -7.68 7.72 -40.21
N ASN A 243 -8.66 6.96 -39.70
CA ASN A 243 -10.05 7.10 -40.11
C ASN A 243 -10.60 8.46 -39.65
N ALA A 244 -11.31 9.15 -40.52
CA ALA A 244 -11.92 10.45 -40.19
C ALA A 244 -12.80 10.40 -38.93
N ASP A 245 -13.60 9.35 -38.73
CA ASP A 245 -14.46 9.17 -37.55
C ASP A 245 -13.68 9.17 -36.22
N ASN A 246 -12.52 8.50 -36.20
CA ASN A 246 -11.66 8.45 -35.00
C ASN A 246 -11.08 9.83 -34.65
N ILE A 247 -10.90 10.67 -35.67
CA ILE A 247 -10.34 12.01 -35.53
C ILE A 247 -11.42 13.00 -35.08
N ILE A 248 -12.55 13.05 -35.80
CA ILE A 248 -13.60 14.05 -35.57
C ILE A 248 -14.50 13.71 -34.37
N ASN A 249 -14.86 12.43 -34.20
CA ASN A 249 -15.77 11.97 -33.14
C ASN A 249 -15.02 11.26 -32.01
N GLY A 250 -13.94 10.56 -32.33
CA GLY A 250 -13.16 9.77 -31.37
C GLY A 250 -12.16 10.55 -30.53
N GLY A 251 -11.94 11.85 -30.81
CA GLY A 251 -11.01 12.71 -30.07
C GLY A 251 -9.53 12.32 -30.21
N LYS A 252 -9.18 11.45 -31.17
CA LYS A 252 -7.80 11.04 -31.43
C LYS A 252 -7.13 12.02 -32.39
N TRP A 253 -5.84 12.24 -32.23
CA TRP A 253 -5.04 13.12 -33.11
C TRP A 253 -3.69 12.46 -33.40
N CYS A 254 -2.61 13.24 -33.43
CA CYS A 254 -1.27 12.78 -33.69
C CYS A 254 -0.82 11.70 -32.68
N PRO A 255 -0.52 10.46 -33.13
CA PRO A 255 -0.06 9.38 -32.26
C PRO A 255 1.33 9.66 -31.68
N VAL A 256 2.18 10.39 -32.40
CA VAL A 256 3.52 10.77 -31.92
C VAL A 256 3.41 11.79 -30.79
N CYS A 257 2.68 12.89 -30.99
CA CYS A 257 2.48 13.92 -29.96
C CYS A 257 1.75 13.39 -28.71
N SER A 258 0.84 12.43 -28.88
CA SER A 258 0.12 11.79 -27.77
C SER A 258 0.88 10.62 -27.13
N GLY A 259 2.06 10.26 -27.63
CA GLY A 259 2.86 9.14 -27.12
C GLY A 259 2.30 7.74 -27.42
N ASN A 260 1.32 7.64 -28.33
CA ASN A 260 0.65 6.40 -28.75
C ASN A 260 1.24 5.78 -30.03
N GLN A 261 2.42 6.22 -30.46
CA GLN A 261 3.11 5.62 -31.60
C GLN A 261 3.50 4.17 -31.28
N LEU A 262 3.33 3.27 -32.25
CA LEU A 262 3.84 1.90 -32.15
C LEU A 262 5.36 1.95 -31.97
N LYS A 263 5.85 1.21 -30.97
CA LYS A 263 7.28 1.13 -30.68
C LYS A 263 7.95 0.08 -31.55
N THR A 264 9.20 0.31 -31.90
CA THR A 264 10.02 -0.62 -32.68
C THR A 264 11.06 -1.33 -31.80
N LEU A 265 11.82 -2.26 -32.38
CA LEU A 265 12.94 -2.88 -31.67
C LEU A 265 14.05 -1.86 -31.40
N GLU A 266 14.29 -0.95 -32.35
CA GLU A 266 15.29 0.12 -32.26
C GLU A 266 14.94 1.06 -31.10
N ASP A 267 13.66 1.41 -30.93
CA ASP A 267 13.21 2.16 -29.74
C ASP A 267 13.60 1.45 -28.43
N MET A 268 13.47 0.12 -28.39
CA MET A 268 13.80 -0.67 -27.20
C MET A 268 15.31 -0.71 -26.96
N GLN A 269 16.11 -0.83 -28.02
CA GLN A 269 17.57 -0.79 -27.97
C GLN A 269 18.08 0.60 -27.56
N GLU A 270 17.46 1.69 -28.03
CA GLU A 270 17.83 3.05 -27.64
C GLU A 270 17.49 3.31 -26.16
N ILE A 271 16.35 2.82 -25.66
CA ILE A 271 16.04 2.86 -24.23
C ILE A 271 17.04 2.03 -23.44
N ALA A 272 17.45 0.87 -23.97
CA ALA A 272 18.51 0.02 -23.43
C ALA A 272 19.80 0.85 -23.17
N LEU A 273 20.28 1.46 -24.25
CA LEU A 273 21.53 2.21 -24.30
C LEU A 273 21.51 3.45 -23.40
N ARG A 274 20.43 4.25 -23.43
CA ARG A 274 20.30 5.45 -22.59
C ARG A 274 20.36 5.18 -21.08
N ARG A 275 20.10 3.93 -20.67
CA ARG A 275 20.17 3.49 -19.26
C ARG A 275 21.41 2.64 -18.98
N GLY A 276 22.41 2.70 -19.85
CA GLY A 276 23.68 1.99 -19.72
C GLY A 276 23.57 0.48 -19.93
N GLY A 277 22.49 -0.01 -20.54
CA GLY A 277 22.25 -1.43 -20.78
C GLY A 277 22.11 -1.79 -22.26
N LYS A 278 21.68 -3.03 -22.52
CA LYS A 278 21.44 -3.58 -23.87
C LYS A 278 20.11 -4.34 -23.92
N CYS A 279 19.40 -4.22 -25.02
CA CYS A 279 18.31 -5.13 -25.37
C CYS A 279 18.95 -6.25 -26.20
N LEU A 280 18.98 -7.46 -25.64
CA LEU A 280 19.62 -8.62 -26.27
C LEU A 280 18.69 -9.35 -27.25
N SER A 281 17.39 -9.05 -27.21
CA SER A 281 16.44 -9.58 -28.18
C SER A 281 16.65 -8.99 -29.57
N THR A 282 16.55 -9.84 -30.58
CA THR A 282 16.64 -9.49 -32.01
C THR A 282 15.27 -9.37 -32.69
N VAL A 283 14.18 -9.74 -32.00
CA VAL A 283 12.81 -9.73 -32.53
C VAL A 283 11.90 -8.96 -31.57
N TYR A 284 11.03 -8.11 -32.13
CA TYR A 284 10.01 -7.35 -31.39
C TYR A 284 8.60 -7.68 -31.89
N GLU A 285 7.86 -8.47 -31.11
CA GLU A 285 6.49 -8.88 -31.42
C GLU A 285 5.42 -8.00 -30.73
N GLY A 286 5.83 -6.89 -30.12
CA GLY A 286 4.95 -5.93 -29.47
C GLY A 286 5.17 -5.75 -27.97
N ILE A 287 4.44 -4.77 -27.41
CA ILE A 287 4.69 -4.22 -26.06
C ILE A 287 4.43 -5.20 -24.89
N ASN A 288 3.70 -6.28 -25.16
CA ASN A 288 3.27 -7.29 -24.18
C ASN A 288 4.05 -8.60 -24.29
N LYS A 289 5.00 -8.70 -25.21
CA LYS A 289 5.88 -9.86 -25.38
C LYS A 289 7.20 -9.59 -24.67
N LYS A 290 7.75 -10.60 -23.99
CA LYS A 290 8.98 -10.42 -23.22
C LYS A 290 10.17 -10.21 -24.15
N LEU A 291 11.05 -9.30 -23.79
CA LEU A 291 12.39 -9.16 -24.37
C LEU A 291 13.43 -9.48 -23.30
N LEU A 292 14.62 -9.87 -23.76
CA LEU A 292 15.80 -10.10 -22.92
C LEU A 292 16.63 -8.82 -22.84
N TRP A 293 16.96 -8.41 -21.61
CA TRP A 293 17.66 -7.17 -21.31
C TRP A 293 18.93 -7.45 -20.50
N GLU A 294 19.93 -6.59 -20.64
CA GLU A 294 21.18 -6.58 -19.86
C GLU A 294 21.41 -5.17 -19.31
N CYS A 295 21.78 -5.02 -18.03
CA CYS A 295 22.14 -3.70 -17.49
C CYS A 295 23.65 -3.47 -17.53
N GLN A 296 24.10 -2.25 -17.18
CA GLN A 296 25.51 -1.88 -17.15
C GLN A 296 26.37 -2.80 -16.26
N GLU A 297 25.77 -3.35 -15.21
CA GLU A 297 26.42 -4.28 -14.27
C GLU A 297 26.39 -5.74 -14.78
N GLY A 298 25.93 -5.99 -16.01
CA GLY A 298 25.91 -7.32 -16.64
C GLY A 298 24.74 -8.22 -16.26
N HIS A 299 23.84 -7.80 -15.35
CA HIS A 299 22.66 -8.60 -15.01
C HIS A 299 21.72 -8.76 -16.20
N ARG A 300 21.30 -10.00 -16.47
CA ARG A 300 20.35 -10.32 -17.56
C ARG A 300 18.98 -10.70 -17.02
N TRP A 301 17.91 -10.16 -17.61
CA TRP A 301 16.53 -10.49 -17.22
C TRP A 301 15.55 -10.38 -18.39
N GLU A 302 14.43 -11.10 -18.28
CA GLU A 302 13.33 -11.02 -19.24
C GLU A 302 12.18 -10.20 -18.67
N THR A 303 11.70 -9.22 -19.44
CA THR A 303 10.48 -8.49 -19.09
C THR A 303 9.82 -7.86 -20.32
N ILE A 304 8.57 -7.45 -20.17
CA ILE A 304 7.81 -6.81 -21.25
C ILE A 304 8.23 -5.33 -21.43
N PRO A 305 8.32 -4.83 -22.67
CA PRO A 305 8.63 -3.44 -23.01
C PRO A 305 7.85 -2.38 -22.23
N SER A 306 6.56 -2.62 -21.97
CA SER A 306 5.71 -1.64 -21.27
C SER A 306 6.22 -1.31 -19.86
N VAL A 307 6.84 -2.27 -19.17
CA VAL A 307 7.45 -2.04 -17.84
C VAL A 307 8.68 -1.15 -17.96
N ILE A 308 9.50 -1.40 -18.98
CA ILE A 308 10.73 -0.64 -19.23
C ILE A 308 10.41 0.81 -19.56
N ILE A 309 9.46 1.05 -20.45
CA ILE A 309 9.01 2.39 -20.87
C ILE A 309 8.44 3.17 -19.68
N ARG A 310 7.70 2.52 -18.77
CA ARG A 310 7.16 3.16 -17.55
C ARG A 310 8.21 3.46 -16.47
N GLY A 311 9.47 3.11 -16.69
CA GLY A 311 10.58 3.41 -15.78
C GLY A 311 11.16 2.20 -15.04
N GLY A 312 10.61 1.00 -15.24
CA GLY A 312 11.23 -0.23 -14.72
C GLY A 312 12.56 -0.53 -15.42
N TRP A 313 13.49 -1.19 -14.72
CA TRP A 313 14.79 -1.56 -15.28
C TRP A 313 15.28 -2.91 -14.76
N CYS A 314 16.50 -2.98 -14.21
CA CYS A 314 17.07 -4.17 -13.62
C CYS A 314 16.53 -4.38 -12.20
N THR A 315 15.78 -5.47 -11.99
CA THR A 315 15.24 -5.84 -10.68
C THR A 315 16.35 -6.13 -9.67
N THR A 316 17.46 -6.71 -10.13
CA THR A 316 18.62 -6.99 -9.28
C THR A 316 19.25 -5.70 -8.77
N CYS A 317 19.53 -4.73 -9.64
CA CYS A 317 20.08 -3.44 -9.23
C CYS A 317 19.10 -2.63 -8.36
N SER A 318 17.78 -2.77 -8.58
CA SER A 318 16.76 -2.08 -7.78
C SER A 318 16.45 -2.76 -6.44
N ALA A 319 16.91 -4.01 -6.24
CA ALA A 319 16.71 -4.72 -4.99
C ALA A 319 17.46 -4.03 -3.84
N GLY A 320 16.92 -4.13 -2.63
CA GLY A 320 17.58 -3.60 -1.44
C GLY A 320 18.99 -4.19 -1.31
N LEU A 321 19.96 -3.38 -0.86
CA LEU A 321 21.35 -3.87 -0.72
C LEU A 321 21.44 -5.10 0.17
N GLY A 322 20.67 -5.15 1.26
CA GLY A 322 20.61 -6.33 2.11
C GLY A 322 20.14 -7.58 1.37
N GLU A 323 19.16 -7.47 0.50
CA GLU A 323 18.66 -8.58 -0.32
C GLU A 323 19.71 -9.06 -1.33
N ARG A 324 20.44 -8.12 -1.97
CA ARG A 324 21.54 -8.44 -2.89
C ARG A 324 22.70 -9.13 -2.17
N ILE A 325 23.13 -8.60 -1.02
CA ILE A 325 24.18 -9.21 -0.19
C ILE A 325 23.74 -10.63 0.21
N CYS A 326 22.50 -10.78 0.70
CA CYS A 326 21.94 -12.07 1.07
C CYS A 326 22.03 -13.06 -0.09
N ARG A 327 21.60 -12.66 -1.29
CA ARG A 327 21.68 -13.50 -2.50
C ARG A 327 23.10 -13.95 -2.80
N GLU A 328 24.08 -13.04 -2.80
CA GLU A 328 25.48 -13.42 -3.06
C GLU A 328 26.03 -14.43 -2.04
N PHE A 329 25.71 -14.26 -0.75
CA PHE A 329 26.09 -15.26 0.24
C PHE A 329 25.54 -16.63 -0.12
N PHE A 330 24.26 -16.73 -0.48
CA PHE A 330 23.67 -18.01 -0.89
C PHE A 330 24.27 -18.54 -2.20
N GLU A 331 24.42 -17.72 -3.24
CA GLU A 331 24.90 -18.20 -4.53
C GLU A 331 26.37 -18.66 -4.48
N GLN A 332 27.25 -17.95 -3.78
CA GLN A 332 28.68 -18.33 -3.66
C GLN A 332 28.92 -19.49 -2.69
N LEU A 333 28.20 -19.53 -1.56
CA LEU A 333 28.35 -20.62 -0.60
C LEU A 333 27.87 -21.96 -1.20
N PHE A 334 26.79 -21.93 -1.98
CA PHE A 334 26.19 -23.13 -2.57
C PHE A 334 26.61 -23.41 -4.03
N GLU A 335 27.32 -22.49 -4.70
CA GLU A 335 27.64 -22.57 -6.13
C GLU A 335 26.39 -22.86 -7.00
N HIS A 336 25.25 -22.30 -6.58
CA HIS A 336 23.97 -22.56 -7.20
C HIS A 336 23.15 -21.28 -7.27
N PRO A 337 22.44 -20.99 -8.39
CA PRO A 337 21.61 -19.79 -8.48
C PRO A 337 20.43 -19.84 -7.49
N PHE A 338 20.15 -18.71 -6.85
CA PHE A 338 19.00 -18.48 -5.98
C PHE A 338 18.21 -17.30 -6.54
N LYS A 339 17.43 -17.54 -7.61
CA LYS A 339 16.65 -16.48 -8.27
C LYS A 339 15.40 -16.11 -7.45
N LYS A 340 14.92 -14.87 -7.59
CA LYS A 340 13.57 -14.52 -7.14
C LYS A 340 12.55 -15.42 -7.82
N ALA A 341 11.63 -15.96 -7.05
CA ALA A 341 10.66 -16.90 -7.58
C ALA A 341 9.25 -16.61 -7.07
N ARG A 342 8.26 -16.79 -7.93
CA ARG A 342 6.83 -16.81 -7.57
C ARG A 342 6.26 -18.19 -7.93
N PRO A 343 6.54 -19.24 -7.14
CA PRO A 343 6.05 -20.57 -7.46
C PRO A 343 4.52 -20.61 -7.47
N ASN A 344 3.91 -21.43 -8.32
CA ASN A 344 2.45 -21.53 -8.43
C ASN A 344 1.78 -22.00 -7.13
N TRP A 345 2.49 -22.81 -6.33
CA TRP A 345 2.05 -23.32 -5.04
C TRP A 345 2.13 -22.27 -3.91
N LEU A 346 2.85 -21.16 -4.11
CA LEU A 346 3.04 -20.13 -3.09
C LEU A 346 1.94 -19.08 -3.17
N ARG A 347 0.74 -19.43 -2.70
CA ARG A 347 -0.43 -18.55 -2.66
C ARG A 347 -0.90 -18.36 -1.23
N ASN A 348 -1.10 -17.11 -0.81
CA ASN A 348 -1.58 -16.81 0.53
C ASN A 348 -3.04 -17.25 0.74
N SER A 349 -3.52 -17.13 1.97
CA SER A 349 -4.91 -17.45 2.36
C SER A 349 -6.00 -16.70 1.58
N GLU A 350 -5.67 -15.57 0.93
CA GLU A 350 -6.56 -14.81 0.04
C GLU A 350 -6.49 -15.27 -1.44
N GLY A 351 -5.64 -16.23 -1.78
CA GLY A 351 -5.41 -16.73 -3.14
C GLY A 351 -4.39 -15.94 -3.97
N HIS A 352 -3.78 -14.90 -3.39
CA HIS A 352 -2.75 -14.09 -4.05
C HIS A 352 -1.40 -14.82 -4.07
N GLN A 353 -0.75 -14.83 -5.24
CA GLN A 353 0.57 -15.43 -5.40
C GLN A 353 1.64 -14.56 -4.73
N MET A 354 2.47 -15.17 -3.88
CA MET A 354 3.58 -14.51 -3.19
C MET A 354 4.91 -14.78 -3.90
N GLU A 355 5.96 -14.09 -3.44
CA GLU A 355 7.32 -14.16 -3.96
C GLU A 355 8.30 -14.62 -2.87
N LEU A 356 9.34 -15.36 -3.26
CA LEU A 356 10.52 -15.66 -2.47
C LEU A 356 11.70 -14.81 -2.94
N ASP A 357 12.44 -14.21 -2.00
CA ASP A 357 13.61 -13.39 -2.35
C ASP A 357 14.69 -14.21 -3.05
N GLY A 358 14.93 -15.45 -2.62
CA GLY A 358 15.75 -16.40 -3.37
C GLY A 358 15.28 -17.82 -3.20
N TYR A 359 15.25 -18.58 -4.29
CA TYR A 359 14.78 -19.97 -4.29
C TYR A 359 15.63 -20.85 -5.20
N SER A 360 16.09 -21.98 -4.66
CA SER A 360 16.67 -23.08 -5.41
C SER A 360 15.78 -24.32 -5.30
N GLN A 361 15.13 -24.67 -6.41
CA GLN A 361 14.30 -25.87 -6.51
C GLN A 361 15.14 -27.15 -6.31
N THR A 362 16.37 -27.16 -6.85
CA THR A 362 17.31 -28.29 -6.77
C THR A 362 17.72 -28.58 -5.34
N LEU A 363 18.10 -27.54 -4.60
CA LEU A 363 18.55 -27.67 -3.21
C LEU A 363 17.39 -27.77 -2.22
N LYS A 364 16.16 -27.46 -2.67
CA LYS A 364 14.96 -27.29 -1.82
C LYS A 364 15.18 -26.29 -0.69
N ILE A 365 15.91 -25.22 -0.98
CA ILE A 365 16.20 -24.12 -0.05
C ILE A 365 15.65 -22.82 -0.62
N ALA A 366 15.01 -22.03 0.24
CA ALA A 366 14.59 -20.67 -0.04
C ALA A 366 15.11 -19.72 1.05
N PHE A 367 15.25 -18.43 0.73
CA PHE A 367 15.50 -17.40 1.72
C PHE A 367 14.59 -16.19 1.56
N GLU A 368 14.39 -15.48 2.67
CA GLU A 368 13.68 -14.20 2.76
C GLU A 368 14.55 -13.20 3.52
N HIS A 369 14.82 -12.03 2.93
CA HIS A 369 15.57 -10.97 3.58
C HIS A 369 14.61 -10.00 4.28
N GLN A 370 14.68 -9.97 5.61
CA GLN A 370 13.78 -9.18 6.43
C GLN A 370 14.28 -7.73 6.52
N GLY A 371 13.61 -6.83 5.80
CA GLY A 371 13.88 -5.39 5.85
C GLY A 371 13.66 -4.77 7.24
N THR A 372 14.25 -3.60 7.47
CA THR A 372 14.24 -2.87 8.76
C THR A 372 12.83 -2.45 9.21
N GLN A 373 11.87 -2.44 8.29
CA GLN A 373 10.45 -2.20 8.52
C GLN A 373 9.76 -3.29 9.36
N HIS A 374 10.37 -4.48 9.52
CA HIS A 374 9.91 -5.48 10.48
C HIS A 374 10.28 -5.14 11.93
N TYR A 375 11.23 -4.22 12.14
CA TYR A 375 11.82 -3.91 13.45
C TYR A 375 11.55 -2.47 13.94
N LYS A 376 11.13 -1.55 13.06
CA LYS A 376 10.76 -0.17 13.41
C LYS A 376 9.24 -0.04 13.52
N ASN A 377 8.76 0.20 14.74
CA ASN A 377 7.35 0.49 15.03
C ASN A 377 6.95 1.81 14.37
N ILE A 378 6.25 1.77 13.23
CA ILE A 378 5.73 2.97 12.59
C ILE A 378 4.42 3.35 13.31
N GLU A 379 4.52 4.18 14.34
CA GLU A 379 3.37 4.74 15.06
C GLU A 379 2.59 5.78 14.23
N PHE A 380 2.16 5.47 13.01
CA PHE A 380 1.31 6.40 12.23
C PHE A 380 0.26 5.66 11.39
N PHE A 381 -1.01 5.97 11.67
CA PHE A 381 -2.27 5.59 11.01
C PHE A 381 -2.80 4.14 11.15
N ASN A 382 -4.13 4.01 11.30
CA ASN A 382 -4.87 2.73 11.39
C ASN A 382 -4.69 1.81 10.16
N SER A 383 -4.35 2.37 8.99
CA SER A 383 -4.04 1.61 7.77
C SER A 383 -2.74 0.81 7.88
N SER A 384 -1.74 1.34 8.60
CA SER A 384 -0.42 0.72 8.80
C SER A 384 -0.50 -0.53 9.69
N LYS A 385 -1.42 -0.55 10.65
CA LYS A 385 -1.65 -1.70 11.54
C LYS A 385 -2.23 -2.91 10.78
N ASN A 386 -3.16 -2.67 9.86
CA ASN A 386 -3.70 -3.72 9.00
C ASN A 386 -2.65 -4.24 8.00
N LYS A 387 -1.80 -3.34 7.48
CA LYS A 387 -0.68 -3.72 6.61
C LYS A 387 0.34 -4.61 7.36
N PHE A 388 0.67 -4.27 8.60
CA PHE A 388 1.58 -5.06 9.45
C PHE A 388 1.02 -6.46 9.77
N ILE A 389 -0.25 -6.56 10.17
CA ILE A 389 -0.91 -7.87 10.41
C ILE A 389 -0.94 -8.69 9.11
N LYS A 390 -1.23 -8.05 7.96
CA LYS A 390 -1.20 -8.73 6.67
C LYS A 390 0.19 -9.25 6.31
N THR A 391 1.25 -8.47 6.58
CA THR A 391 2.63 -8.93 6.39
C THR A 391 2.93 -10.14 7.28
N GLN A 392 2.59 -10.09 8.57
CA GLN A 392 2.81 -11.24 9.48
C GLN A 392 2.06 -12.51 9.03
N ASN A 393 0.82 -12.37 8.57
CA ASN A 393 0.05 -13.49 8.03
C ASN A 393 0.69 -14.05 6.75
N ASN A 394 1.16 -13.19 5.86
CA ASN A 394 1.86 -13.62 4.65
C ASN A 394 3.19 -14.33 4.99
N ASP A 395 3.95 -13.84 5.97
CA ASP A 395 5.20 -14.47 6.42
C ASP A 395 4.91 -15.87 6.99
N GLN A 396 3.82 -16.02 7.75
CA GLN A 396 3.39 -17.31 8.27
C GLN A 396 2.93 -18.25 7.14
N ASP A 397 2.12 -17.76 6.19
CA ASP A 397 1.72 -18.52 5.00
C ASP A 397 2.96 -18.99 4.21
N LYS A 398 4.00 -18.15 4.06
CA LYS A 398 5.26 -18.55 3.42
C LYS A 398 5.94 -19.71 4.15
N ARG A 399 6.07 -19.64 5.48
CA ARG A 399 6.66 -20.72 6.29
C ARG A 399 5.91 -22.02 6.11
N ASP A 400 4.58 -21.98 6.23
CA ASP A 400 3.74 -23.17 6.19
C ASP A 400 3.73 -23.81 4.80
N LEU A 401 3.68 -22.99 3.74
CA LEU A 401 3.71 -23.46 2.36
C LEU A 401 5.09 -24.01 1.98
N CYS A 402 6.19 -23.38 2.40
CA CYS A 402 7.53 -23.93 2.18
C CYS A 402 7.68 -25.29 2.87
N LYS A 403 7.29 -25.38 4.14
CA LYS A 403 7.32 -26.64 4.90
C LYS A 403 6.48 -27.73 4.25
N LYS A 404 5.27 -27.41 3.81
CA LYS A 404 4.37 -28.35 3.11
C LYS A 404 4.96 -28.88 1.80
N ASN A 405 5.75 -28.07 1.09
CA ASN A 405 6.41 -28.46 -0.15
C ASN A 405 7.83 -29.04 0.07
N GLY A 406 8.23 -29.30 1.32
CA GLY A 406 9.55 -29.85 1.64
C GLY A 406 10.69 -28.89 1.33
N ILE A 407 10.44 -27.59 1.43
CA ILE A 407 11.41 -26.51 1.19
C ILE A 407 11.80 -25.91 2.53
N VAL A 408 13.10 -25.81 2.79
CA VAL A 408 13.62 -25.13 3.98
C VAL A 408 13.71 -23.64 3.69
N LEU A 409 12.93 -22.84 4.45
CA LEU A 409 12.92 -21.40 4.35
C LEU A 409 13.85 -20.79 5.41
N ILE A 410 14.87 -20.06 4.98
CA ILE A 410 15.80 -19.33 5.85
C ILE A 410 15.45 -17.85 5.87
N GLU A 411 14.94 -17.37 7.00
CA GLU A 411 14.61 -15.97 7.19
C GLU A 411 15.83 -15.21 7.71
N VAL A 412 16.44 -14.40 6.86
CA VAL A 412 17.67 -13.66 7.16
C VAL A 412 17.30 -12.27 7.70
N PRO A 413 17.68 -11.92 8.95
CA PRO A 413 17.47 -10.59 9.49
C PRO A 413 18.18 -9.50 8.68
N SER A 414 17.84 -8.24 8.92
CA SER A 414 18.50 -7.11 8.26
C SER A 414 20.02 -7.18 8.41
N ILE A 415 20.70 -7.47 7.30
CA ILE A 415 22.16 -7.65 7.24
C ILE A 415 22.88 -6.36 7.65
N LEU A 416 22.38 -5.20 7.23
CA LEU A 416 23.07 -3.93 7.45
C LEU A 416 22.84 -3.35 8.85
N GLU A 417 21.66 -3.58 9.45
CA GLU A 417 21.33 -3.00 10.76
C GLU A 417 21.48 -3.98 11.94
N ILE A 418 21.25 -5.28 11.73
CA ILE A 418 21.13 -6.26 12.82
C ILE A 418 22.28 -7.26 12.78
N LEU A 419 22.44 -7.97 11.65
CA LEU A 419 23.35 -9.10 11.58
C LEU A 419 24.81 -8.66 11.39
N LYS A 420 25.02 -7.61 10.59
CA LYS A 420 26.30 -7.22 9.98
C LYS A 420 26.82 -8.25 8.98
N ILE A 421 27.53 -7.74 7.97
CA ILE A 421 28.08 -8.55 6.87
C ILE A 421 29.00 -9.66 7.39
N GLU A 422 29.88 -9.32 8.34
CA GLU A 422 30.85 -10.23 8.97
C GLU A 422 30.20 -11.47 9.63
N ASN A 423 28.97 -11.35 10.16
CA ASN A 423 28.26 -12.45 10.84
C ASN A 423 27.26 -13.16 9.92
N THR A 424 27.14 -12.76 8.66
CA THR A 424 26.11 -13.32 7.76
C THR A 424 26.42 -14.78 7.42
N LYS A 425 27.68 -15.12 7.16
CA LYS A 425 28.12 -16.51 6.90
C LYS A 425 27.86 -17.43 8.09
N SER A 426 28.18 -17.00 9.31
CA SER A 426 28.01 -17.80 10.52
C SER A 426 26.53 -18.02 10.85
N PHE A 427 25.68 -17.02 10.61
CA PHE A 427 24.23 -17.17 10.72
C PHE A 427 23.65 -18.18 9.73
N ILE A 428 24.01 -18.09 8.45
CA ILE A 428 23.56 -19.05 7.43
C ILE A 428 23.99 -20.47 7.81
N ARG A 429 25.24 -20.66 8.24
CA ARG A 429 25.74 -21.96 8.75
C ARG A 429 24.86 -22.50 9.87
N HIS A 430 24.54 -21.66 10.86
CA HIS A 430 23.74 -22.06 12.00
C HIS A 430 22.31 -22.47 11.59
N GLU A 431 21.64 -21.68 10.75
CA GLU A 431 20.28 -22.01 10.29
C GLU A 431 20.26 -23.27 9.42
N LEU A 432 21.28 -23.53 8.60
CA LEU A 432 21.37 -24.78 7.83
C LEU A 432 21.46 -26.00 8.76
N LEU A 433 22.38 -25.98 9.73
CA LEU A 433 22.57 -27.09 10.66
C LEU A 433 21.33 -27.33 11.54
N LYS A 434 20.70 -26.26 12.01
CA LYS A 434 19.46 -26.31 12.78
C LYS A 434 18.30 -26.95 12.02
N ASN A 435 18.26 -26.79 10.70
CA ASN A 435 17.27 -27.41 9.83
C ASN A 435 17.72 -28.76 9.24
N GLY A 436 18.84 -29.32 9.72
CA GLY A 436 19.34 -30.63 9.29
C GLY A 436 19.88 -30.66 7.85
N ILE A 437 20.26 -29.50 7.29
CA ILE A 437 20.86 -29.41 5.95
C ILE A 437 22.37 -29.60 6.04
N CYS A 438 22.91 -30.56 5.26
CA CYS A 438 24.34 -30.75 5.12
C CYS A 438 24.99 -29.53 4.45
N LEU A 439 26.12 -29.10 4.99
CA LEU A 439 26.88 -27.99 4.43
C LEU A 439 27.55 -28.42 3.11
N PRO A 440 27.60 -27.54 2.09
CA PRO A 440 28.41 -27.75 0.90
C PRO A 440 29.89 -28.04 1.22
N PRO A 441 30.60 -28.79 0.36
CA PRO A 441 32.05 -28.94 0.47
C PRO A 441 32.75 -27.58 0.54
N ASN A 442 33.78 -27.46 1.39
CA ASN A 442 34.58 -26.23 1.58
C ASN A 442 33.78 -24.99 2.03
N PHE A 443 32.57 -25.16 2.58
CA PHE A 443 31.75 -24.04 3.06
C PHE A 443 32.51 -23.14 4.05
N ASN A 444 33.33 -23.71 4.92
CA ASN A 444 34.10 -22.96 5.92
C ASN A 444 35.25 -22.16 5.32
N ASP A 445 35.88 -22.65 4.26
CA ASP A 445 37.07 -22.05 3.66
C ASP A 445 36.72 -20.98 2.62
N LYS A 446 35.49 -21.01 2.07
CA LYS A 446 35.00 -19.99 1.12
C LYS A 446 34.90 -18.61 1.74
N GLN A 447 35.58 -17.63 1.16
CA GLN A 447 35.30 -16.22 1.41
C GLN A 447 34.31 -15.70 0.37
N VAL A 448 33.29 -14.98 0.83
CA VAL A 448 32.26 -14.40 -0.06
C VAL A 448 32.76 -13.04 -0.54
N ASP A 449 32.92 -12.89 -1.85
CA ASP A 449 33.28 -11.62 -2.47
C ASP A 449 32.02 -10.79 -2.73
N LEU A 450 31.93 -9.61 -2.10
CA LEU A 450 30.80 -8.69 -2.26
C LEU A 450 31.11 -7.52 -3.20
N ASN A 451 32.28 -7.49 -3.84
CA ASN A 451 32.66 -6.38 -4.73
C ASN A 451 31.67 -6.21 -5.89
N ALA A 452 31.14 -7.32 -6.42
CA ALA A 452 30.10 -7.29 -7.46
C ALA A 452 28.72 -6.81 -6.96
N VAL A 453 28.47 -6.80 -5.64
CA VAL A 453 27.21 -6.33 -5.04
C VAL A 453 27.13 -4.82 -4.99
N TYR A 454 28.27 -4.20 -4.67
CA TYR A 454 28.41 -2.76 -4.70
C TYR A 454 28.52 -2.35 -6.16
N SER A 455 27.69 -1.42 -6.62
CA SER A 455 27.73 -0.97 -8.02
C SER A 455 28.79 0.15 -8.14
N PRO A 456 30.03 -0.12 -8.60
CA PRO A 456 31.10 0.87 -8.64
C PRO A 456 30.74 2.06 -9.54
N ASN A 457 30.10 1.79 -10.68
CA ASN A 457 29.60 2.83 -11.59
C ASN A 457 28.61 3.79 -10.91
N LYS A 458 27.82 3.30 -9.94
CA LYS A 458 26.90 4.15 -9.17
C LYS A 458 27.64 5.03 -8.18
N LEU A 459 28.76 4.54 -7.63
CA LEU A 459 29.58 5.36 -6.75
C LEU A 459 30.27 6.49 -7.53
N GLU A 460 30.85 6.18 -8.69
CA GLU A 460 31.45 7.16 -9.60
C GLU A 460 30.44 8.23 -10.02
N GLU A 461 29.23 7.82 -10.45
CA GLU A 461 28.15 8.76 -10.79
C GLU A 461 27.82 9.72 -9.63
N LEU A 462 27.74 9.20 -8.39
CA LEU A 462 27.44 10.02 -7.22
C LEU A 462 28.62 10.91 -6.82
N GLN A 463 29.86 10.48 -7.05
CA GLN A 463 31.06 11.30 -6.87
C GLN A 463 31.05 12.47 -7.86
N THR A 464 30.71 12.24 -9.13
CA THR A 464 30.55 13.29 -10.14
C THR A 464 29.47 14.30 -9.71
N ILE A 465 28.28 13.83 -9.29
CA ILE A 465 27.21 14.72 -8.80
C ILE A 465 27.68 15.54 -7.58
N ALA A 466 28.48 14.93 -6.69
CA ALA A 466 29.01 15.66 -5.54
C ALA A 466 29.99 16.76 -5.97
N LEU A 467 30.89 16.45 -6.91
CA LEU A 467 31.87 17.39 -7.47
C LEU A 467 31.18 18.55 -8.22
N GLU A 468 30.18 18.26 -9.05
CA GLU A 468 29.38 19.27 -9.76
C GLU A 468 28.69 20.26 -8.80
N ARG A 469 28.36 19.80 -7.59
CA ARG A 469 27.76 20.62 -6.52
C ARG A 469 28.80 21.25 -5.58
N GLY A 470 30.07 21.25 -5.99
CA GLY A 470 31.20 21.79 -5.23
C GLY A 470 31.51 21.02 -3.96
N GLY A 471 31.05 19.77 -3.83
CA GLY A 471 31.27 18.91 -2.68
C GLY A 471 32.04 17.64 -3.04
N ARG A 472 32.02 16.67 -2.13
CA ARG A 472 32.55 15.32 -2.35
C ARG A 472 31.74 14.27 -1.61
N LEU A 473 31.70 13.07 -2.18
CA LEU A 473 31.17 11.89 -1.52
C LEU A 473 32.28 11.29 -0.63
N LEU A 474 32.00 11.09 0.66
CA LEU A 474 32.96 10.53 1.62
C LEU A 474 32.81 9.01 1.76
N SER A 475 31.63 8.46 1.46
CA SER A 475 31.42 7.02 1.49
C SER A 475 32.19 6.31 0.36
N GLU A 476 32.94 5.27 0.72
CA GLU A 476 33.75 4.47 -0.22
C GLU A 476 32.94 3.38 -0.93
N LYS A 477 31.70 3.10 -0.52
CA LYS A 477 30.87 2.01 -1.06
C LYS A 477 29.44 2.49 -1.32
N TYR A 478 28.87 2.05 -2.45
CA TYR A 478 27.49 2.35 -2.80
C TYR A 478 26.53 1.38 -2.12
N LEU A 479 25.81 1.85 -1.11
CA LEU A 479 24.92 1.04 -0.29
C LEU A 479 23.47 0.95 -0.84
N GLY A 480 23.16 1.52 -2.01
CA GLY A 480 21.81 1.51 -2.60
C GLY A 480 21.13 2.88 -2.59
N ILE A 481 20.01 3.00 -3.32
CA ILE A 481 19.37 4.30 -3.60
C ILE A 481 18.72 4.97 -2.37
N PHE A 482 18.31 4.19 -1.37
CA PHE A 482 17.64 4.67 -0.15
C PHE A 482 18.56 4.71 1.06
N GLU A 483 19.75 4.11 0.97
CA GLU A 483 20.68 4.03 2.08
C GLU A 483 21.47 5.33 2.20
N HIS A 484 21.68 5.80 3.43
CA HIS A 484 22.36 7.07 3.65
C HIS A 484 23.86 6.91 3.37
N LEU A 485 24.38 7.76 2.48
CA LEU A 485 25.81 7.95 2.29
C LEU A 485 26.26 9.23 2.99
N GLU A 486 27.56 9.34 3.26
CA GLU A 486 28.18 10.53 3.83
C GLU A 486 28.70 11.44 2.73
N TRP A 487 28.31 12.72 2.81
CA TRP A 487 28.61 13.75 1.84
C TRP A 487 29.24 14.95 2.53
N GLU A 488 30.08 15.68 1.81
CA GLU A 488 30.64 16.96 2.24
C GLU A 488 30.33 18.01 1.19
N CYS A 489 29.82 19.19 1.58
CA CYS A 489 29.58 20.29 0.63
C CYS A 489 30.77 21.25 0.54
N ALA A 490 30.72 22.20 -0.40
CA ALA A 490 31.74 23.24 -0.60
C ALA A 490 32.12 24.03 0.67
N LYS A 491 31.17 24.20 1.60
CA LYS A 491 31.38 24.90 2.88
C LYS A 491 31.93 23.98 3.98
N GLY A 492 32.36 22.76 3.65
CA GLY A 492 32.90 21.77 4.59
C GLY A 492 31.85 21.10 5.49
N HIS A 493 30.56 21.29 5.24
CA HIS A 493 29.52 20.63 6.04
C HIS A 493 29.40 19.16 5.67
N ARG A 494 29.59 18.28 6.64
CA ARG A 494 29.30 16.85 6.53
C ARG A 494 27.84 16.55 6.84
N PHE A 495 27.19 15.76 5.99
CA PHE A 495 25.80 15.36 6.17
C PHE A 495 25.53 13.97 5.59
N GLN A 496 24.50 13.31 6.13
CA GLN A 496 24.03 12.04 5.62
C GLN A 496 22.81 12.25 4.72
N ALA A 497 22.83 11.66 3.54
CA ALA A 497 21.72 11.71 2.61
C ALA A 497 21.69 10.45 1.73
N ALA A 498 20.48 9.99 1.41
CA ALA A 498 20.29 8.90 0.47
C ALA A 498 20.53 9.39 -0.98
N PRO A 499 21.17 8.58 -1.85
CA PRO A 499 21.44 8.91 -3.24
C PRO A 499 20.22 9.38 -4.04
N ASN A 500 19.04 8.81 -3.79
CA ASN A 500 17.81 9.23 -4.46
C ASN A 500 17.43 10.69 -4.15
N ASN A 501 17.62 11.14 -2.91
CA ASN A 501 17.31 12.51 -2.49
C ASN A 501 18.28 13.48 -3.14
N VAL A 502 19.56 13.10 -3.22
CA VAL A 502 20.60 13.88 -3.86
C VAL A 502 20.36 14.01 -5.36
N LYS A 503 20.21 12.88 -6.05
CA LYS A 503 20.11 12.80 -7.52
C LYS A 503 18.74 13.23 -8.03
N ASN A 504 17.66 12.62 -7.54
CA ASN A 504 16.32 12.78 -8.12
C ASN A 504 15.56 13.97 -7.53
N SER A 505 15.71 14.22 -6.23
CA SER A 505 15.00 15.32 -5.56
C SER A 505 15.82 16.62 -5.49
N GLY A 506 17.05 16.62 -6.01
CA GLY A 506 17.94 17.79 -5.95
C GLY A 506 18.33 18.22 -4.53
N SER A 507 18.05 17.40 -3.52
CA SER A 507 18.34 17.71 -2.12
C SER A 507 19.85 17.75 -1.90
N TRP A 508 20.31 18.69 -1.08
CA TRP A 508 21.72 18.85 -0.78
C TRP A 508 21.91 19.23 0.68
N CYS A 509 23.06 19.81 1.01
CA CYS A 509 23.46 20.16 2.36
C CYS A 509 22.36 20.92 3.14
N PRO A 510 21.77 20.31 4.20
CA PRO A 510 20.72 20.94 4.98
C PRO A 510 21.18 22.22 5.68
N ARG A 511 22.46 22.31 6.04
CA ARG A 511 23.05 23.51 6.66
C ARG A 511 23.13 24.67 5.67
N CYS A 512 23.57 24.43 4.44
CA CYS A 512 23.59 25.46 3.40
C CYS A 512 22.18 25.95 3.04
N LEU A 513 21.18 25.08 3.18
CA LEU A 513 19.77 25.40 2.94
C LEU A 513 19.04 26.01 4.17
N GLY A 514 19.77 26.33 5.25
CA GLY A 514 19.18 26.91 6.47
C GLY A 514 18.29 25.97 7.28
N ARG A 515 18.35 24.66 7.01
CA ARG A 515 17.53 23.61 7.66
C ARG A 515 18.28 22.85 8.76
N GLY A 516 19.60 22.93 8.79
CA GLY A 516 20.43 22.18 9.74
C GLY A 516 20.71 22.97 11.01
N LYS A 517 20.06 22.59 12.12
CA LYS A 517 20.29 23.24 13.42
C LYS A 517 21.49 22.64 14.17
N ASN A 518 22.18 23.47 14.95
CA ASN A 518 23.34 23.05 15.76
C ASN A 518 23.23 23.55 17.21
N ILE A 519 24.18 23.16 18.07
CA ILE A 519 24.12 23.52 19.49
C ILE A 519 24.35 25.02 19.73
N GLN A 520 25.18 25.67 18.90
CA GLN A 520 25.42 27.11 18.96
C GLN A 520 24.12 27.90 18.70
N GLU A 521 23.32 27.48 17.70
CA GLU A 521 22.01 28.07 17.45
C GLU A 521 21.05 27.88 18.63
N MET A 522 21.10 26.74 19.34
CA MET A 522 20.27 26.54 20.53
C MET A 522 20.70 27.46 21.68
N HIS A 523 21.99 27.73 21.82
CA HIS A 523 22.48 28.75 22.75
C HIS A 523 21.98 30.15 22.37
N SER A 524 22.06 30.54 21.10
CA SER A 524 21.53 31.83 20.62
C SER A 524 20.03 31.99 20.86
N VAL A 525 19.23 30.94 20.61
CA VAL A 525 17.78 30.93 20.87
C VAL A 525 17.48 31.08 22.36
N ALA A 526 18.31 30.47 23.22
CA ALA A 526 18.12 30.62 24.66
C ALA A 526 18.41 32.05 25.14
N VAL A 527 19.48 32.66 24.64
CA VAL A 527 19.85 34.04 24.95
C VAL A 527 18.76 35.01 24.49
N ALA A 528 18.23 34.83 23.27
CA ALA A 528 17.14 35.65 22.73
C ALA A 528 15.86 35.58 23.58
N ARG A 529 15.67 34.53 24.39
CA ARG A 529 14.53 34.37 25.31
C ARG A 529 14.88 34.64 26.77
N GLY A 530 15.98 35.35 27.02
CA GLY A 530 16.42 35.74 28.35
C GLY A 530 16.87 34.55 29.20
N GLY A 531 17.46 33.51 28.60
CA GLY A 531 17.92 32.32 29.32
C GLY A 531 19.17 31.69 28.71
N LYS A 532 19.45 30.45 29.11
CA LYS A 532 20.63 29.68 28.70
C LYS A 532 20.23 28.26 28.26
N CYS A 533 20.84 27.77 27.19
CA CYS A 533 20.85 26.34 26.90
C CYS A 533 22.11 25.76 27.56
N LEU A 534 21.94 24.79 28.48
CA LEU A 534 23.02 24.20 29.27
C LEU A 534 23.60 22.93 28.61
N SER A 535 22.93 22.39 27.61
CA SER A 535 23.42 21.22 26.86
C SER A 535 24.64 21.58 26.00
N LYS A 536 25.63 20.68 25.94
CA LYS A 536 26.86 20.87 25.15
C LYS A 536 26.80 20.26 23.74
N LYS A 537 25.78 19.45 23.44
CA LYS A 537 25.64 18.74 22.16
C LYS A 537 24.19 18.78 21.67
N TYR A 538 24.01 19.02 20.37
CA TYR A 538 22.75 18.90 19.65
C TYR A 538 22.79 17.64 18.79
N ILE A 539 21.80 16.76 18.94
CA ILE A 539 21.72 15.51 18.17
C ILE A 539 20.66 15.65 17.07
N ASN A 540 19.43 16.04 17.43
CA ASN A 540 18.33 16.28 16.51
C ASN A 540 17.22 17.11 17.21
N SER A 541 16.11 17.37 16.51
CA SER A 541 15.00 18.19 17.02
C SER A 541 14.13 17.52 18.10
N ILE A 542 14.27 16.21 18.31
CA ILE A 542 13.43 15.41 19.22
C ILE A 542 14.16 15.03 20.52
N THR A 543 15.49 15.01 20.53
CA THR A 543 16.30 14.78 21.75
C THR A 543 16.20 16.00 22.66
N PRO A 544 15.72 15.85 23.91
CA PRO A 544 15.62 16.98 24.84
C PRO A 544 16.97 17.62 25.15
N LEU A 545 16.98 18.96 25.21
CA LEU A 545 18.08 19.74 25.76
C LEU A 545 17.69 20.30 27.12
N LEU A 546 18.69 20.64 27.92
CA LEU A 546 18.54 21.28 29.22
C LEU A 546 18.58 22.81 29.03
N TRP A 547 17.57 23.49 29.55
CA TRP A 547 17.38 24.94 29.42
C TRP A 547 17.25 25.58 30.80
N GLU A 548 17.61 26.85 30.89
CA GLU A 548 17.50 27.70 32.07
C GLU A 548 16.89 29.06 31.66
N CYS A 549 15.93 29.60 32.42
CA CYS A 549 15.34 30.90 32.15
C CYS A 549 15.96 31.99 33.02
N GLN A 550 15.60 33.25 32.78
CA GLN A 550 16.06 34.40 33.56
C GLN A 550 15.82 34.29 35.06
N GLN A 551 14.76 33.58 35.46
CA GLN A 551 14.38 33.36 36.86
C GLN A 551 15.10 32.14 37.47
N GLY A 552 16.10 31.57 36.80
CA GLY A 552 16.92 30.45 37.28
C GLY A 552 16.26 29.07 37.20
N HIS A 553 15.04 28.96 36.68
CA HIS A 553 14.37 27.67 36.55
C HIS A 553 15.01 26.82 35.46
N LYS A 554 15.34 25.57 35.78
CA LYS A 554 15.92 24.60 34.83
C LYS A 554 14.89 23.57 34.39
N TRP A 555 14.83 23.25 33.10
CA TRP A 555 13.93 22.22 32.57
C TRP A 555 14.47 21.55 31.31
N ASN A 556 14.03 20.31 31.07
CA ASN A 556 14.30 19.59 29.83
C ASN A 556 13.18 19.84 28.82
N ALA A 557 13.54 20.24 27.61
CA ALA A 557 12.59 20.41 26.52
C ALA A 557 13.19 20.03 25.17
N ARG A 558 12.34 19.50 24.29
CA ARG A 558 12.70 19.25 22.89
C ARG A 558 13.02 20.59 22.21
N PRO A 559 14.11 20.68 21.43
CA PRO A 559 14.44 21.87 20.64
C PRO A 559 13.26 22.39 19.83
N SER A 560 12.47 21.52 19.20
CA SER A 560 11.28 21.92 18.44
C SER A 560 10.25 22.69 19.28
N ASN A 561 10.01 22.26 20.51
CA ASN A 561 9.02 22.88 21.41
C ASN A 561 9.48 24.24 21.87
N VAL A 562 10.78 24.39 22.11
CA VAL A 562 11.37 25.68 22.41
C VAL A 562 11.26 26.56 21.17
N LEU A 563 11.79 26.14 20.02
CA LEU A 563 11.82 26.96 18.80
C LEU A 563 10.45 27.50 18.38
N PHE A 564 9.42 26.66 18.40
CA PHE A 564 8.09 26.99 17.85
C PHE A 564 6.98 27.13 18.89
N GLY A 565 7.30 27.07 20.19
CA GLY A 565 6.28 26.98 21.23
C GLY A 565 6.71 27.53 22.59
N THR A 566 6.47 26.73 23.63
CA THR A 566 6.57 27.15 25.04
C THR A 566 8.01 27.26 25.53
N TRP A 567 8.27 28.29 26.34
CA TRP A 567 9.55 28.52 27.01
C TRP A 567 9.61 27.83 28.38
N CYS A 568 9.67 28.59 29.48
CA CYS A 568 9.75 28.05 30.83
C CYS A 568 8.35 27.68 31.36
N PRO A 569 8.08 26.39 31.67
CA PRO A 569 6.77 25.94 32.16
C PRO A 569 6.47 26.46 33.57
N ILE A 570 7.49 26.78 34.36
CA ILE A 570 7.33 27.29 35.74
C ILE A 570 6.92 28.76 35.71
N CYS A 571 7.60 29.58 34.89
CA CYS A 571 7.20 30.98 34.67
C CYS A 571 5.80 31.07 34.06
N ALA A 572 5.48 30.20 33.10
CA ALA A 572 4.16 30.16 32.46
C ALA A 572 3.01 29.83 33.43
N LYS A 573 3.28 29.02 34.48
CA LYS A 573 2.28 28.71 35.53
C LYS A 573 2.04 29.88 36.48
N LYS A 574 3.07 30.69 36.78
CA LYS A 574 2.96 31.88 37.66
C LYS A 574 2.21 33.04 37.00
N ASN A 575 2.27 33.16 35.66
CA ASN A 575 1.60 34.21 34.89
C ASN A 575 0.18 33.84 34.39
N ARG A 576 -0.47 32.79 34.93
CA ARG A 576 -1.85 32.46 34.55
C ARG A 576 -2.85 33.39 35.26
N PRO A 577 -3.76 34.09 34.54
CA PRO A 577 -4.80 34.90 35.17
C PRO A 577 -5.75 34.04 36.03
N LEU A 578 -6.20 34.60 37.16
CA LEU A 578 -7.00 33.96 38.22
C LEU A 578 -8.40 33.45 37.80
N SER A 579 -8.85 33.65 36.55
CA SER A 579 -10.24 33.41 36.12
C SER A 579 -10.63 31.96 35.82
N ARG A 580 -9.81 30.95 36.17
CA ARG A 580 -10.13 29.53 35.95
C ARG A 580 -9.98 28.62 37.17
N ARG A 581 -10.08 29.17 38.38
CA ARG A 581 -10.48 28.37 39.55
C ARG A 581 -12.01 28.45 39.63
N LYS A 582 -12.73 27.46 39.09
CA LYS A 582 -14.13 27.27 39.49
C LYS A 582 -14.11 26.77 40.94
N SER A 583 -14.53 27.62 41.88
CA SER A 583 -14.90 27.25 43.24
C SER A 583 -16.17 26.39 43.21
N ILE A 584 -16.27 25.45 44.15
CA ILE A 584 -17.30 24.41 44.22
C ILE A 584 -18.63 24.93 44.85
N GLU A 585 -18.77 26.22 45.15
CA GLU A 585 -19.84 26.72 46.02
C GLU A 585 -20.97 27.52 45.36
N GLN A 586 -21.13 27.48 44.03
CA GLN A 586 -22.30 28.12 43.39
C GLN A 586 -22.91 27.22 42.32
N MET A 587 -23.68 26.22 42.76
CA MET A 587 -24.71 25.57 41.93
C MET A 587 -26.08 25.88 42.55
N PRO A 588 -27.04 26.46 41.79
CA PRO A 588 -28.40 26.62 42.27
C PRO A 588 -29.10 25.26 42.41
N PRO A 589 -30.07 25.13 43.35
CA PRO A 589 -30.71 23.87 43.66
C PRO A 589 -31.54 23.36 42.48
N ASN A 590 -31.32 22.10 42.12
CA ASN A 590 -32.05 21.40 41.08
C ASN A 590 -33.45 21.06 41.62
N THR A 591 -34.47 21.78 41.12
CA THR A 591 -35.88 21.50 41.41
C THR A 591 -36.34 20.30 40.60
N SER A 592 -36.85 19.30 41.31
CA SER A 592 -37.54 18.14 40.76
C SER A 592 -38.86 18.55 40.10
N ARG A 593 -39.09 18.10 38.87
CA ARG A 593 -40.35 17.50 38.42
C ARG A 593 -40.12 16.64 37.18
#